data_AF-A0A242MPF2-F1
#
_entry.id   AF-A0A242MPF2-F1
#
_cell.length_a   1.000
_cell.length_b   1.000
_cell.length_c   1.000
_cell.angle_alpha   90.00
_cell.angle_beta   90.00
_cell.angle_gamma   90.00
#
_symmetry.space_group_name_H-M   'P 1'
#
loop_
_entity.id
_entity.type
_entity.pdbx_description
1 polymer ?
#
loop_
_entity_poly.entity_id
_entity_poly.type
_entity_poly.pdbx_seq_one_letter_code
_entity_poly.pdbx_strand_id
1 'polypeptide(L)'
;MGIDAMAKALPEFAPLSLKELRSLWKKYRGNEDIERLVLEVQFSRGVINEVDSYFKSIHQAWRQENLGELVALEKLRLLLVKQHLRQTVLAEIKPAPKGTKPSEPPEPEPALVD
;
A
#
# COMPACT_ATOMS: atom_id res chain seq x y z
N MET A 1 -37.01 12.47 -2.04
CA MET A 1 -35.87 12.39 -2.98
C MET A 1 -34.69 13.01 -2.24
N GLY A 2 -33.88 12.18 -1.58
CA GLY A 2 -32.79 12.61 -0.71
C GLY A 2 -31.45 12.29 -1.37
N ILE A 3 -30.73 13.34 -1.76
CA ILE A 3 -29.33 13.32 -2.16
C ILE A 3 -28.48 13.21 -0.90
N ASP A 4 -27.97 12.02 -0.55
CA ASP A 4 -26.82 11.87 0.36
C ASP A 4 -26.43 10.38 0.49
N ALA A 5 -25.97 9.80 -0.61
CA ALA A 5 -25.01 8.72 -0.48
C ALA A 5 -23.66 9.39 -0.19
N MET A 6 -23.38 9.71 1.08
CA MET A 6 -22.02 10.01 1.52
C MET A 6 -21.11 8.96 0.90
N ALA A 7 -20.16 9.38 0.07
CA ALA A 7 -19.21 8.50 -0.59
C ALA A 7 -18.49 7.71 0.50
N LYS A 8 -18.97 6.49 0.77
CA LYS A 8 -18.47 5.64 1.84
C LYS A 8 -17.00 5.42 1.55
N ALA A 9 -16.14 5.95 2.43
CA ALA A 9 -14.71 5.82 2.28
C ALA A 9 -14.38 4.34 2.08
N LEU A 10 -13.51 4.06 1.10
CA LEU A 10 -13.08 2.69 0.87
C LEU A 10 -12.46 2.14 2.16
N PRO A 11 -12.70 0.86 2.50
CA PRO A 11 -12.05 0.23 3.62
C PRO A 11 -10.52 0.38 3.50
N GLU A 12 -9.86 0.53 4.64
CA GLU A 12 -8.40 0.46 4.66
C GLU A 12 -7.93 -0.90 4.14
N PHE A 13 -6.90 -0.88 3.29
CA PHE A 13 -6.32 -2.10 2.75
C PHE A 13 -4.80 -2.00 2.65
N ALA A 14 -4.16 -3.14 2.87
CA ALA A 14 -2.75 -3.33 2.61
C ALA A 14 -2.53 -3.47 1.08
N PRO A 15 -1.51 -2.83 0.52
CA PRO A 15 -1.15 -2.99 -0.88
C PRO A 15 -0.65 -4.42 -1.12
N LEU A 16 -1.04 -5.01 -2.25
CA LEU A 16 -0.62 -6.37 -2.60
C LEU A 16 0.89 -6.42 -2.89
N SER A 17 1.61 -7.30 -2.22
CA SER A 17 3.02 -7.57 -2.54
C SER A 17 3.17 -8.20 -3.94
N LEU A 18 4.37 -8.12 -4.52
CA LEU A 18 4.67 -8.84 -5.77
C LEU A 18 4.49 -10.36 -5.62
N LYS A 19 4.78 -10.90 -4.43
CA LYS A 19 4.59 -12.32 -4.11
C LYS A 19 3.11 -12.70 -4.10
N GLU A 20 2.24 -11.87 -3.52
CA GLU A 20 0.79 -12.10 -3.53
C GLU A 20 0.23 -12.00 -4.94
N LEU A 21 0.65 -11.02 -5.74
CA LEU A 21 0.24 -10.90 -7.14
C LEU A 21 0.66 -12.12 -7.97
N ARG A 22 1.88 -12.63 -7.79
CA ARG A 22 2.33 -13.89 -8.41
C ARG A 22 1.54 -15.10 -7.92
N SER A 23 1.15 -15.11 -6.65
CA SER A 23 0.35 -16.20 -6.07
C SER A 23 -1.07 -16.20 -6.63
N LEU A 24 -1.69 -15.01 -6.75
CA LEU A 24 -2.99 -14.83 -7.39
C LEU A 24 -2.97 -15.27 -8.86
N TRP A 25 -1.95 -14.84 -9.61
CA TRP A 25 -1.75 -15.25 -11.00
C TRP A 25 -1.69 -16.78 -11.15
N LYS A 26 -0.94 -17.47 -10.28
CA LYS A 26 -0.84 -18.94 -10.31
C LYS A 26 -2.14 -19.62 -9.90
N LYS A 27 -2.78 -19.12 -8.84
CA LYS A 27 -3.98 -19.72 -8.26
C LYS A 27 -5.20 -19.63 -9.18
N TYR A 28 -5.33 -18.52 -9.90
CA TYR A 28 -6.47 -18.23 -10.78
C TYR A 28 -6.10 -18.28 -12.25
N ARG A 29 -5.10 -19.10 -12.60
CA ARG A 29 -4.65 -19.23 -13.99
C ARG A 29 -5.81 -19.67 -14.91
N GLY A 30 -5.96 -18.99 -16.04
CA GLY A 30 -7.05 -19.20 -16.99
C GLY A 30 -8.33 -18.44 -16.65
N ASN A 31 -8.37 -17.69 -15.54
CA ASN A 31 -9.41 -16.68 -15.30
C ASN A 31 -8.91 -15.33 -15.82
N GLU A 32 -9.42 -14.94 -16.99
CA GLU A 32 -8.98 -13.74 -17.72
C GLU A 32 -9.18 -12.44 -16.92
N ASP A 33 -10.25 -12.34 -16.12
CA ASP A 33 -10.52 -11.14 -15.32
C ASP A 33 -9.49 -10.94 -14.20
N ILE A 34 -9.13 -12.01 -13.51
CA ILE A 34 -8.12 -11.94 -12.44
C ILE A 34 -6.73 -11.71 -13.04
N GLU A 35 -6.40 -12.36 -14.15
CA GLU A 35 -5.14 -12.14 -14.85
C GLU A 35 -5.00 -10.68 -15.31
N ARG A 36 -6.05 -10.12 -15.94
CA ARG A 36 -6.09 -8.72 -16.34
C ARG A 36 -5.96 -7.77 -15.15
N LEU A 37 -6.65 -8.04 -14.04
CA LEU A 37 -6.53 -7.23 -12.83
C LEU A 37 -5.09 -7.23 -12.27
N VAL A 38 -4.44 -8.40 -12.22
CA VAL A 38 -3.05 -8.49 -11.75
C VAL A 38 -2.11 -7.70 -12.65
N LEU A 39 -2.28 -7.76 -13.97
CA LEU A 39 -1.49 -6.99 -14.93
C LEU A 39 -1.73 -5.49 -14.78
N GLU A 40 -3.00 -5.07 -14.65
CA GLU A 40 -3.36 -3.66 -14.49
C GLU A 40 -2.72 -3.04 -13.23
N VAL A 41 -2.69 -3.82 -12.13
CA VAL A 41 -2.01 -3.39 -10.89
C VAL A 41 -0.50 -3.22 -11.13
N GLN A 42 0.15 -4.13 -11.86
CA GLN A 42 1.58 -4.02 -12.16
C GLN A 42 1.88 -2.87 -13.12
N PHE A 43 1.07 -2.70 -14.15
CA PHE A 43 1.17 -1.61 -15.10
C PHE A 43 1.06 -0.25 -14.39
N SER A 44 0.03 -0.07 -13.56
CA SER A 44 -0.18 1.15 -12.77
C SER A 44 1.01 1.48 -11.86
N ARG A 45 1.67 0.47 -11.27
CA ARG A 45 2.90 0.66 -10.49
C ARG A 45 4.06 1.13 -11.35
N GLY A 46 4.20 0.58 -12.54
CA GLY A 46 5.19 1.01 -13.52
C GLY A 46 5.03 2.49 -13.88
N VAL A 47 3.80 2.91 -14.21
CA VAL A 47 3.49 4.32 -14.52
C VAL A 47 3.86 5.24 -13.36
N ILE A 48 3.53 4.88 -12.11
CA ILE A 48 3.87 5.74 -10.97
C ILE A 48 5.39 5.82 -10.75
N ASN A 49 6.13 4.73 -10.96
CA ASN A 49 7.59 4.74 -10.90
C ASN A 49 8.19 5.63 -12.00
N GLU A 50 7.57 5.67 -13.18
CA GLU A 50 7.98 6.56 -14.26
C GLU A 50 7.72 8.03 -13.91
N VAL A 51 6.56 8.34 -13.31
CA VAL A 51 6.25 9.68 -12.77
C VAL A 51 7.28 10.10 -11.71
N ASP A 52 7.71 9.19 -10.83
CA ASP A 52 8.78 9.47 -9.86
C ASP A 52 10.11 9.82 -10.55
N SER A 53 10.41 9.18 -11.68
CA SER A 53 11.61 9.49 -12.46
C SER A 53 11.54 10.89 -13.09
N TYR A 54 10.38 11.27 -13.68
CA TYR A 54 10.17 12.62 -14.21
C TYR A 54 10.20 13.68 -13.11
N PHE A 55 9.60 13.39 -11.94
CA PHE A 55 9.68 14.28 -10.78
C PHE A 55 11.13 14.55 -10.39
N LYS A 56 11.98 13.52 -10.31
CA LYS A 56 13.41 13.70 -9.97
C LYS A 56 14.12 14.61 -10.96
N SER A 57 13.90 14.43 -12.26
CA SER A 57 14.50 15.29 -13.30
C SER A 57 14.01 16.73 -13.22
N ILE A 58 12.70 16.94 -13.06
CA ILE A 58 12.11 18.29 -12.92
C ILE A 58 12.62 18.98 -11.66
N HIS A 59 12.62 18.27 -10.54
CA HIS A 59 13.08 18.79 -9.25
C HIS A 59 14.57 19.15 -9.29
N GLN A 60 15.40 18.34 -9.95
CA GLN A 60 16.81 18.65 -10.16
C GLN A 60 17.00 19.93 -10.96
N ALA A 61 16.34 20.06 -12.12
CA ALA A 61 16.42 21.25 -12.95
C ALA A 61 15.94 22.49 -12.19
N TRP A 62 14.81 22.38 -11.47
CA TRP A 62 14.26 23.47 -10.66
C TRP A 62 15.24 23.99 -9.61
N ARG A 63 15.97 23.07 -8.95
CA ARG A 63 17.00 23.42 -7.97
C ARG A 63 18.22 24.07 -8.61
N GLN A 64 18.65 23.59 -9.78
CA GLN A 64 19.80 24.15 -10.51
C GLN A 64 19.54 25.59 -10.97
N GLU A 65 18.31 25.89 -11.38
CA GLU A 65 17.89 27.23 -11.80
C GLU A 65 17.53 28.18 -10.64
N ASN A 66 17.68 27.73 -9.38
CA ASN A 66 17.39 28.50 -8.16
C ASN A 66 16.01 29.19 -8.16
N LEU A 67 14.98 28.51 -8.66
CA LEU A 67 13.62 29.06 -8.87
C LEU A 67 12.78 29.16 -7.58
N GLY A 68 13.42 29.11 -6.41
CA GLY A 68 12.76 29.14 -5.11
C GLY A 68 11.92 27.89 -4.81
N GLU A 69 11.03 28.01 -3.83
CA GLU A 69 10.22 26.90 -3.33
C GLU A 69 8.88 26.80 -4.09
N LEU A 70 8.60 25.62 -4.66
CA LEU A 70 7.34 25.34 -5.34
C LEU A 70 6.54 24.29 -4.57
N VAL A 71 5.50 24.74 -3.87
CA VAL A 71 4.64 23.90 -3.01
C VAL A 71 4.05 22.70 -3.76
N ALA A 72 3.75 22.85 -5.06
CA ALA A 72 3.24 21.75 -5.88
C ALA A 72 4.26 20.60 -6.04
N LEU A 73 5.55 20.92 -6.23
CA LEU A 73 6.61 19.90 -6.30
C LEU A 73 6.77 19.19 -4.96
N GLU A 74 6.69 19.91 -3.85
CA GLU A 74 6.79 19.30 -2.53
C GLU A 74 5.59 18.38 -2.23
N LYS A 75 4.37 18.79 -2.60
CA LYS A 75 3.19 17.92 -2.49
C LYS A 75 3.33 16.65 -3.34
N LEU A 76 3.86 16.76 -4.56
CA LEU A 76 4.13 15.62 -5.42
C LEU A 76 5.19 14.69 -4.80
N ARG A 77 6.27 15.25 -4.23
CA ARG A 77 7.29 14.49 -3.49
C ARG A 77 6.67 13.65 -2.38
N LEU A 78 5.81 14.26 -1.55
CA LEU A 78 5.15 13.56 -0.44
C LEU A 78 4.23 12.42 -0.93
N LEU A 79 3.50 12.62 -2.03
CA LEU A 79 2.67 11.58 -2.63
C LEU A 79 3.50 10.40 -3.12
N LEU A 80 4.61 10.66 -3.81
CA LEU A 80 5.51 9.63 -4.34
C LEU A 80 6.20 8.87 -3.22
N VAL A 81 6.68 9.56 -2.17
CA VAL A 81 7.25 8.92 -0.97
C VAL A 81 6.22 8.02 -0.29
N LYS A 82 4.99 8.50 -0.08
CA LYS A 82 3.91 7.69 0.51
C LYS A 82 3.63 6.43 -0.33
N GLN A 83 3.60 6.56 -1.65
CA GLN A 83 3.38 5.43 -2.54
C GLN A 83 4.54 4.44 -2.52
N HIS A 84 5.78 4.92 -2.52
CA HIS A 84 6.96 4.07 -2.44
C HIS A 84 6.99 3.28 -1.13
N LEU A 85 6.69 3.92 0.00
CA LEU A 85 6.57 3.24 1.29
C LEU A 85 5.50 2.14 1.27
N ARG A 86 4.35 2.40 0.64
CA ARG A 86 3.30 1.38 0.45
C ARG A 86 3.80 0.21 -0.39
N GLN A 87 4.61 0.44 -1.41
CA GLN A 87 5.14 -0.63 -2.26
C GLN A 87 6.28 -1.43 -1.59
N THR A 88 7.13 -0.77 -0.80
CA THR A 88 8.36 -1.35 -0.24
C THR A 88 8.14 -1.96 1.16
N VAL A 89 7.52 -1.24 2.10
CA VAL A 89 7.45 -1.64 3.53
C VAL A 89 6.35 -2.67 3.80
N LEU A 90 5.27 -2.67 3.01
CA LEU A 90 4.15 -3.61 3.20
C LEU A 90 4.32 -4.91 2.40
N ALA A 91 5.39 -5.04 1.61
CA ALA A 91 5.78 -6.31 1.00
C ALA A 91 6.39 -7.30 2.00
N GLU A 92 6.84 -6.81 3.17
CA GLU A 92 7.58 -7.59 4.18
C GLU A 92 6.75 -7.96 5.42
N ILE A 93 5.59 -7.32 5.64
CA ILE A 93 4.70 -7.70 6.73
C ILE A 93 3.90 -8.94 6.30
N LYS A 94 4.36 -10.12 6.73
CA LYS A 94 3.53 -11.35 6.68
C LYS A 94 2.20 -11.06 7.38
N PRO A 95 1.03 -11.42 6.81
CA PRO A 95 -0.19 -11.44 7.59
C PRO A 95 0.03 -12.36 8.80
N ALA A 96 -0.46 -11.93 9.97
CA ALA A 96 -0.38 -12.72 11.19
C ALA A 96 -0.83 -14.16 10.90
N PRO A 97 -0.10 -15.18 11.40
CA PRO A 97 -0.45 -16.57 11.14
C PRO A 97 -1.89 -16.81 11.58
N LYS A 98 -2.76 -17.18 10.63
CA LYS A 98 -4.10 -17.69 10.93
C LYS A 98 -3.92 -18.98 11.74
N GLY A 99 -3.97 -18.88 13.07
CA GLY A 99 -3.82 -20.06 13.91
C GLY A 99 -3.61 -19.83 15.41
N THR A 100 -3.16 -18.67 15.86
CA THR A 100 -3.15 -18.39 17.30
C THR A 100 -4.56 -18.03 17.76
N LYS A 101 -5.30 -19.03 18.22
CA LYS A 101 -6.38 -18.82 19.17
C LYS A 101 -5.84 -17.89 20.29
N PRO A 102 -6.63 -16.93 20.81
CA PRO A 102 -6.23 -16.20 22.00
C PRO A 102 -5.86 -17.23 23.06
N SER A 103 -4.60 -17.22 23.50
CA SER A 103 -4.19 -18.01 24.65
C SER A 103 -5.06 -17.58 25.81
N GLU A 104 -5.81 -18.54 26.35
CA GLU A 104 -6.64 -18.39 27.53
C GLU A 104 -5.85 -17.65 28.62
N PRO A 105 -6.43 -16.65 29.30
CA PRO A 105 -5.73 -15.93 30.37
C PRO A 105 -5.25 -16.96 31.41
N PRO A 106 -4.01 -16.87 31.89
CA PRO A 106 -3.54 -17.80 32.92
C PRO A 106 -4.47 -17.70 34.13
N GLU A 107 -4.87 -18.86 34.68
CA GLU A 107 -5.70 -18.93 35.88
C GLU A 107 -5.07 -18.07 36.99
N PRO A 108 -5.87 -17.27 37.72
CA PRO A 108 -5.34 -16.46 38.81
C PRO A 108 -4.75 -17.37 39.88
N GLU A 109 -3.52 -17.08 40.30
CA GLU A 109 -2.84 -17.81 41.38
C GLU A 109 -3.73 -17.86 42.62
N PRO A 110 -3.80 -19.01 43.32
CA PRO A 110 -4.63 -19.14 44.51
C PRO A 110 -4.15 -18.13 45.56
N ALA A 111 -5.07 -17.29 46.02
CA ALA A 111 -4.78 -16.35 47.10
C ALA A 111 -4.26 -17.12 48.32
N LEU A 112 -3.05 -16.77 48.77
CA LEU A 112 -2.54 -17.20 50.06
C LEU A 112 -3.49 -16.65 51.13
N VAL A 113 -4.22 -17.55 51.76
CA VAL A 113 -5.02 -17.26 52.94
C VAL A 113 -4.11 -17.48 54.13
N ASP A 114 -3.72 -16.40 54.81
CA ASP A 114 -3.26 -16.41 56.20
C ASP A 114 -4.40 -15.91 57.11
#